data_AF-A0A920NL19-F1
#
_entry.id   AF-A0A920NL19-F1
#
_cell.length_a   1.000
_cell.length_b   1.000
_cell.length_c   1.000
_cell.angle_alpha   90.00
_cell.angle_beta   90.00
_cell.angle_gamma   90.00
#
_symmetry.space_group_name_H-M   'P 1'
#
loop_
_entity.id
_entity.type
_entity.pdbx_description
1 polymer ?
#
loop_
_entity_poly.entity_id
_entity_poly.type
_entity_poly.pdbx_seq_one_letter_code
_entity_poly.pdbx_strand_id
1 'polypeptide(L)'
;MNIYGEQLEFLQRSSGTGQLAFSPRHIANLPNIGETDIFRSLQLLPGIQMGNTGFAGLYIRGGTPDQNQIILDGMSIYQVDHFFGFFSAINSNIVKDVQVYKGGFPAKYGGRIASVIDITGKSGSTKQQKFDLFTNMLSAGITYEQPLSKRSSFILSVRRSFTDQYQTKLYDNIHDFLTSGSGLNIGAELPSDTISYESEYLPNFYFYDINGKFTYLPKTKISFQFHFMKARIIWVKKRILILNQILWELSKLWLMNKQNGVIQVSGQIGYVAGPVQQKPNCLWQRQDTSATMT
;
A
#
# COMPACT_ATOMS: atom_id res chain seq x y z
N MET A 1 37.11 -4.34 -13.75
CA MET A 1 36.74 -2.92 -13.87
C MET A 1 36.15 -2.52 -12.53
N ASN A 2 36.94 -1.83 -11.69
CA ASN A 2 36.45 -1.28 -10.44
C ASN A 2 35.68 0.00 -10.79
N ILE A 3 34.39 0.03 -10.47
CA ILE A 3 33.59 1.25 -10.60
C ILE A 3 33.80 2.04 -9.31
N TYR A 4 34.62 3.08 -9.38
CA TYR A 4 34.71 4.09 -8.34
C TYR A 4 33.56 5.08 -8.59
N GLY A 5 32.60 5.13 -7.67
CA GLY A 5 31.58 6.18 -7.62
C GLY A 5 31.50 6.67 -6.19
N GLU A 6 31.38 7.99 -6.01
CA GLU A 6 31.13 8.54 -4.69
C GLU A 6 29.85 7.97 -4.12
N GLN A 7 29.93 7.53 -2.87
CA GLN A 7 28.78 6.98 -2.17
C GLN A 7 27.89 8.14 -1.75
N LEU A 8 26.69 8.24 -2.33
CA LEU A 8 25.69 9.27 -1.97
C LEU A 8 25.45 9.23 -0.45
N GLU A 9 25.90 10.27 0.26
CA GLU A 9 25.81 10.35 1.73
C GLU A 9 24.37 10.58 2.20
N PHE A 10 23.51 11.28 1.46
CA PHE A 10 22.08 11.34 1.78
C PHE A 10 21.27 11.97 0.65
N LEU A 11 21.62 13.20 0.33
CA LEU A 11 21.01 14.04 -0.69
C LEU A 11 22.11 14.68 -1.52
N GLN A 12 22.04 14.53 -2.83
CA GLN A 12 22.93 15.26 -3.74
C GLN A 12 22.09 16.02 -4.76
N ARG A 13 22.43 17.30 -4.94
CA ARG A 13 21.94 18.07 -6.07
C ARG A 13 22.65 17.54 -7.32
N SER A 14 21.89 16.89 -8.20
CA SER A 14 22.43 16.39 -9.47
C SER A 14 22.74 17.55 -10.42
N SER A 15 23.55 17.28 -11.45
CA SER A 15 23.98 18.24 -12.47
C SER A 15 22.84 18.79 -13.34
N GLY A 16 21.68 18.13 -13.35
CA GLY A 16 20.48 18.60 -14.07
C GLY A 16 19.59 19.53 -13.23
N THR A 17 19.07 20.59 -13.85
CA THR A 17 18.09 21.50 -13.24
C THR A 17 16.86 20.74 -12.76
N GLY A 18 16.53 20.84 -11.47
CA GLY A 18 15.34 20.22 -10.89
C GLY A 18 15.47 18.74 -10.53
N GLN A 19 16.67 18.16 -10.67
CA GLN A 19 16.97 16.77 -10.28
C GLN A 19 17.55 16.71 -8.86
N LEU A 20 17.04 15.78 -8.07
CA LEU A 20 17.54 15.43 -6.74
C LEU A 20 17.85 13.93 -6.70
N ALA A 21 19.03 13.56 -6.23
CA ALA A 21 19.39 12.18 -5.94
C ALA A 21 19.27 11.96 -4.43
N PHE A 22 18.56 10.89 -4.05
CA PHE A 22 18.24 10.56 -2.68
C PHE A 22 18.58 9.10 -2.37
N SER A 23 19.39 8.90 -1.34
CA SER A 23 19.83 7.58 -0.90
C SER A 23 18.95 7.07 0.24
N PRO A 24 18.23 5.93 0.06
CA PRO A 24 17.40 5.34 1.08
C PRO A 24 18.09 4.97 2.38
N ARG A 25 19.43 4.92 2.38
CA ARG A 25 20.25 4.39 3.48
C ARG A 25 20.05 5.15 4.79
N HIS A 26 19.66 6.42 4.73
CA HIS A 26 19.34 7.23 5.91
C HIS A 26 17.84 7.56 6.04
N ILE A 27 16.96 6.97 5.23
CA ILE A 27 15.49 7.11 5.38
C ILE A 27 15.05 6.65 6.77
N ALA A 28 15.70 5.61 7.31
CA ALA A 28 15.43 5.14 8.68
C ALA A 28 15.68 6.21 9.76
N ASN A 29 16.51 7.22 9.47
CA ASN A 29 16.80 8.33 10.40
C ASN A 29 15.85 9.51 10.24
N LEU A 30 14.99 9.50 9.21
CA LEU A 30 13.97 10.52 9.03
C LEU A 30 12.76 10.25 9.94
N PRO A 31 12.00 11.30 10.31
CA PRO A 31 10.73 11.12 11.00
C PRO A 31 9.81 10.22 10.18
N ASN A 32 9.46 9.07 10.74
CA ASN A 32 8.58 8.09 10.13
C ASN A 32 7.45 7.75 11.12
N ILE A 33 6.24 7.52 10.62
CA ILE A 33 5.10 7.09 11.45
C ILE A 33 4.87 5.61 11.18
N GLY A 34 5.25 4.77 12.14
CA GLY A 34 5.08 3.32 12.09
C GLY A 34 6.13 2.61 11.23
N GLU A 35 6.34 3.03 9.98
CA GLU A 35 7.25 2.37 9.03
C GLU A 35 8.12 3.36 8.27
N THR A 36 9.35 2.93 7.98
CA THR A 36 10.31 3.60 7.09
C THR A 36 9.74 3.69 5.67
N ASP A 37 9.40 4.90 5.22
CA ASP A 37 8.67 5.11 3.97
C ASP A 37 9.42 6.06 3.02
N ILE A 38 9.62 5.62 1.79
CA ILE A 38 10.33 6.39 0.77
C ILE A 38 9.54 7.64 0.39
N PHE A 39 8.24 7.52 0.12
CA PHE A 39 7.43 8.65 -0.34
C PHE A 39 7.29 9.71 0.74
N ARG A 40 7.14 9.31 2.01
CA ARG A 40 7.18 10.28 3.13
C ARG A 40 8.50 10.99 3.24
N SER A 41 9.59 10.29 3.02
CA SER A 41 10.91 10.91 3.01
C SER A 41 11.09 11.89 1.85
N LEU A 42 10.50 11.60 0.68
CA LEU A 42 10.49 12.54 -0.44
C LEU A 42 9.67 13.80 -0.13
N GLN A 43 8.62 13.72 0.69
CA GLN A 43 7.83 14.89 1.11
C GLN A 43 8.63 15.90 1.95
N LEU A 44 9.76 15.48 2.53
CA LEU A 44 10.68 16.38 3.23
C LEU A 44 11.57 17.19 2.26
N LEU A 45 11.53 16.89 0.96
CA LEU A 45 12.33 17.59 -0.04
C LEU A 45 11.61 18.86 -0.53
N PRO A 46 12.36 19.95 -0.79
CA PRO A 46 11.76 21.21 -1.21
C PRO A 46 11.03 21.08 -2.55
N GLY A 47 9.80 21.58 -2.62
CA GLY A 47 8.93 21.52 -3.80
C GLY A 47 8.16 20.21 -3.95
N ILE A 48 8.24 19.33 -2.95
CA ILE A 48 7.37 18.16 -2.78
C ILE A 48 6.51 18.44 -1.55
N GLN A 49 5.20 18.42 -1.72
CA GLN A 49 4.23 18.70 -0.67
C GLN A 49 3.51 17.40 -0.30
N MET A 50 3.20 17.28 0.99
CA MET A 50 2.14 16.40 1.46
C MET A 50 0.82 17.01 1.01
N GLY A 51 -0.09 16.22 0.43
CA GLY A 51 -1.43 16.70 0.12
C GLY A 51 -2.25 16.89 1.39
N ASN A 52 -3.28 16.07 1.56
CA ASN A 52 -3.93 15.96 2.87
C ASN A 52 -2.94 15.36 3.89
N THR A 53 -3.01 15.82 5.13
CA THR A 53 -2.12 15.40 6.22
C THR A 53 -2.12 13.88 6.38
N GLY A 54 -0.95 13.27 6.56
CA GLY A 54 -0.79 11.84 6.83
C GLY A 54 -0.67 10.92 5.61
N PHE A 55 -1.09 11.36 4.41
CA PHE A 55 -1.01 10.58 3.17
C PHE A 55 0.38 10.65 2.54
N ALA A 56 0.84 9.53 1.98
CA ALA A 56 2.09 9.33 1.23
C ALA A 56 2.03 9.81 -0.23
N GLY A 57 0.93 10.45 -0.64
CA GLY A 57 0.79 11.05 -1.98
C GLY A 57 1.83 12.16 -2.19
N LEU A 58 2.41 12.22 -3.39
CA LEU A 58 3.40 13.22 -3.76
C LEU A 58 2.76 14.35 -4.55
N TYR A 59 2.79 15.58 -4.03
CA TYR A 59 2.35 16.76 -4.76
C TYR A 59 3.57 17.57 -5.15
N ILE A 60 3.96 17.54 -6.42
CA ILE A 60 5.25 18.08 -6.87
C ILE A 60 5.00 19.31 -7.73
N ARG A 61 5.46 20.47 -7.25
CA ARG A 61 5.26 21.79 -7.91
C ARG A 61 3.80 22.07 -8.31
N GLY A 62 2.84 21.69 -7.45
CA GLY A 62 1.41 21.87 -7.70
C GLY A 62 0.77 20.78 -8.56
N GLY A 63 1.55 19.84 -9.10
CA GLY A 63 1.02 18.66 -9.77
C GLY A 63 0.47 17.64 -8.77
N THR A 64 -0.65 17.00 -9.12
CA THR A 64 -1.32 15.98 -8.31
C THR A 64 -0.59 14.63 -8.40
N PRO A 65 -0.76 13.71 -7.43
CA PRO A 65 -0.04 12.44 -7.40
C PRO A 65 -0.16 11.57 -8.67
N ASP A 66 -1.30 11.62 -9.36
CA ASP A 66 -1.59 10.94 -10.63
C ASP A 66 -0.78 11.48 -11.81
N GLN A 67 -0.32 12.73 -11.72
CA GLN A 67 0.48 13.39 -12.75
C GLN A 67 1.98 13.05 -12.66
N ASN A 68 2.40 12.40 -11.57
CA ASN A 68 3.78 11.95 -11.38
C ASN A 68 3.99 10.56 -12.01
N GLN A 69 5.16 10.35 -12.61
CA GLN A 69 5.61 9.00 -12.97
C GLN A 69 6.37 8.40 -11.81
N ILE A 70 6.04 7.18 -11.41
CA ILE A 70 6.87 6.39 -10.49
C ILE A 70 7.37 5.19 -11.26
N ILE A 71 8.68 5.01 -11.24
CA ILE A 71 9.39 3.97 -12.01
C ILE A 71 10.23 3.17 -11.03
N LEU A 72 10.14 1.85 -11.07
CA LEU A 72 11.01 0.95 -10.32
C LEU A 72 11.79 0.08 -11.29
N ASP A 73 13.11 0.24 -11.30
CA ASP A 73 14.02 -0.48 -12.19
C ASP A 73 13.57 -0.46 -13.67
N GLY A 74 13.03 0.68 -14.12
CA GLY A 74 12.53 0.90 -15.48
C GLY A 74 11.04 0.56 -15.71
N MET A 75 10.36 -0.08 -14.75
CA MET A 75 8.94 -0.40 -14.85
C MET A 75 8.08 0.71 -14.24
N SER A 76 7.08 1.20 -14.98
CA SER A 76 6.13 2.18 -14.43
C SER A 76 5.17 1.52 -13.44
N ILE A 77 5.04 2.09 -12.25
CA ILE A 77 4.13 1.65 -11.19
C ILE A 77 3.02 2.70 -11.02
N TYR A 78 1.77 2.24 -11.02
CA TYR A 78 0.60 3.12 -10.88
C TYR A 78 0.01 3.10 -9.46
N GLN A 79 -0.04 1.93 -8.82
CA GLN A 79 -0.46 1.81 -7.43
C GLN A 79 0.78 1.71 -6.54
N VAL A 80 1.04 2.75 -5.76
CA VAL A 80 2.26 2.86 -4.95
C VAL A 80 1.99 2.91 -3.47
N ASP A 81 0.76 2.62 -3.05
CA ASP A 81 0.32 2.76 -1.67
C ASP A 81 -0.51 1.59 -1.14
N HIS A 82 -0.62 1.58 0.19
CA HIS A 82 -1.46 0.76 1.03
C HIS A 82 -2.22 1.65 2.01
N PHE A 83 -3.28 1.10 2.60
CA PHE A 83 -4.01 1.76 3.68
C PHE A 83 -4.51 3.15 3.21
N PHE A 84 -5.23 3.19 2.08
CA PHE A 84 -5.78 4.41 1.49
C PHE A 84 -4.76 5.53 1.23
N GLY A 85 -3.50 5.18 0.95
CA GLY A 85 -2.46 6.18 0.74
C GLY A 85 -1.62 6.50 1.97
N PHE A 86 -1.85 5.88 3.13
CA PHE A 86 -1.07 6.18 4.34
C PHE A 86 0.34 5.56 4.34
N PHE A 87 0.51 4.42 3.66
CA PHE A 87 1.78 3.71 3.54
C PHE A 87 2.14 3.47 2.08
N SER A 88 3.43 3.44 1.76
CA SER A 88 3.95 3.05 0.45
C SER A 88 3.90 1.54 0.23
N ALA A 89 3.61 1.12 -1.00
CA ALA A 89 3.72 -0.27 -1.46
C ALA A 89 5.18 -0.67 -1.77
N ILE A 90 6.07 0.31 -1.94
CA ILE A 90 7.48 0.08 -2.22
C ILE A 90 8.25 0.03 -0.91
N ASN A 91 8.71 -1.17 -0.55
CA ASN A 91 9.50 -1.39 0.65
C ASN A 91 10.88 -0.71 0.54
N SER A 92 11.24 0.16 1.50
CA SER A 92 12.53 0.84 1.54
C SER A 92 13.75 -0.10 1.56
N ASN A 93 13.59 -1.30 2.12
CA ASN A 93 14.67 -2.27 2.30
C ASN A 93 15.18 -2.85 0.98
N ILE A 94 14.40 -2.83 -0.09
CA ILE A 94 14.83 -3.27 -1.43
C ILE A 94 15.33 -2.13 -2.31
N VAL A 95 15.22 -0.88 -1.86
CA VAL A 95 15.60 0.27 -2.67
C VAL A 95 17.05 0.64 -2.42
N LYS A 96 17.76 0.89 -3.51
CA LYS A 96 19.17 1.29 -3.51
C LYS A 96 19.33 2.80 -3.64
N ASP A 97 18.53 3.41 -4.53
CA ASP A 97 18.63 4.82 -4.88
C ASP A 97 17.29 5.33 -5.41
N VAL A 98 17.00 6.61 -5.18
CA VAL A 98 15.80 7.28 -5.70
C VAL A 98 16.22 8.60 -6.34
N GLN A 99 15.90 8.76 -7.61
CA GLN A 99 16.13 10.00 -8.35
C GLN A 99 14.79 10.68 -8.59
N VAL A 100 14.66 11.91 -8.12
CA VAL A 100 13.46 12.72 -8.31
C VAL A 100 13.76 13.84 -9.31
N TYR A 101 12.99 13.86 -10.39
CA TYR A 101 13.00 14.91 -11.38
C TYR A 101 11.72 15.73 -11.25
N LYS A 102 11.84 16.95 -10.71
CA LYS A 102 10.70 17.85 -10.47
C LYS A 102 10.30 18.66 -11.73
N GLY A 103 10.87 18.34 -12.88
CA GLY A 103 10.70 19.04 -14.15
C GLY A 103 11.95 18.89 -15.02
N GLY A 104 11.83 19.14 -16.33
CA GLY A 104 12.95 19.01 -17.27
C GLY A 104 13.56 17.61 -17.31
N PHE A 105 12.77 16.57 -17.05
CA PHE A 105 13.25 15.18 -17.05
C PHE A 105 13.58 14.70 -18.47
N PRO A 106 14.51 13.75 -18.61
CA PRO A 106 14.88 13.18 -19.91
C PRO A 106 13.67 12.70 -20.72
N ALA A 107 13.70 12.93 -22.03
CA ALA A 107 12.61 12.58 -22.96
C ALA A 107 12.22 11.09 -22.94
N LYS A 108 13.12 10.21 -22.49
CA LYS A 108 12.87 8.76 -22.35
C LYS A 108 11.72 8.40 -21.40
N TYR A 109 11.37 9.29 -20.47
CA TYR A 109 10.37 8.99 -19.45
C TYR A 109 8.93 9.21 -19.96
N GLY A 110 8.71 10.25 -20.79
CA GLY A 110 7.47 10.48 -21.55
C GLY A 110 6.16 10.59 -20.74
N GLY A 111 5.10 11.11 -21.37
CA GLY A 111 3.72 10.90 -20.94
C GLY A 111 3.28 11.42 -19.55
N ARG A 112 4.09 12.25 -18.87
CA ARG A 112 3.75 12.87 -17.58
C ARG A 112 4.04 14.36 -17.59
N ILE A 113 3.32 15.10 -16.76
CA ILE A 113 3.33 16.57 -16.77
C ILE A 113 3.98 17.18 -15.52
N ALA A 114 3.96 16.47 -14.39
CA ALA A 114 4.45 17.02 -13.12
C ALA A 114 5.90 16.63 -12.82
N SER A 115 6.17 15.32 -12.69
CA SER A 115 7.49 14.84 -12.25
C SER A 115 7.75 13.37 -12.61
N VAL A 116 9.00 12.95 -12.47
CA VAL A 116 9.43 11.55 -12.57
C VAL A 116 10.20 11.16 -11.31
N ILE A 117 9.79 10.07 -10.67
CA ILE A 117 10.47 9.43 -9.54
C ILE A 117 11.02 8.10 -10.05
N ASP A 118 12.33 8.02 -10.24
CA ASP A 118 13.05 6.84 -10.73
C ASP A 118 13.72 6.12 -9.55
N ILE A 119 13.20 4.96 -9.21
CA ILE A 119 13.59 4.15 -8.07
C ILE A 119 14.43 2.98 -8.59
N THR A 120 15.67 2.90 -8.11
CA THR A 120 16.57 1.79 -8.43
C THR A 120 16.58 0.79 -7.27
N GLY A 121 16.27 -0.47 -7.56
CA GLY A 121 16.30 -1.57 -6.60
C GLY A 121 17.70 -2.13 -6.36
N LYS A 122 17.97 -2.62 -5.16
CA LYS A 122 19.20 -3.31 -4.78
C LYS A 122 19.39 -4.56 -5.64
N SER A 123 20.58 -4.73 -6.22
CA SER A 123 20.92 -5.94 -7.00
C SER A 123 21.17 -7.19 -6.15
N GLY A 124 21.18 -7.07 -4.82
CA GLY A 124 21.62 -8.11 -3.89
C GLY A 124 23.14 -8.22 -3.76
N SER A 125 23.60 -8.87 -2.68
CA SER A 125 25.01 -9.11 -2.39
C SER A 125 25.58 -10.27 -3.22
N THR A 126 26.74 -10.05 -3.85
CA THR A 126 27.52 -11.10 -4.56
C THR A 126 28.63 -11.70 -3.71
N LYS A 127 28.81 -11.22 -2.48
CA LYS A 127 29.93 -11.59 -1.61
C LYS A 127 29.50 -12.44 -0.41
N GLN A 128 28.43 -12.02 0.25
CA GLN A 128 27.97 -12.62 1.50
C GLN A 128 26.45 -12.74 1.51
N GLN A 129 25.96 -13.79 2.15
CA GLN A 129 24.54 -13.94 2.46
C GLN A 129 24.14 -12.86 3.45
N LYS A 130 22.97 -12.25 3.25
CA LYS A 130 22.39 -11.32 4.22
C LYS A 130 20.95 -11.70 4.50
N PHE A 131 20.58 -11.53 5.76
CA PHE A 131 19.24 -11.82 6.23
C PHE A 131 18.84 -10.71 7.19
N ASP A 132 17.83 -9.96 6.80
CA ASP A 132 17.30 -8.83 7.54
C ASP A 132 15.85 -9.14 7.94
N LEU A 133 15.57 -9.05 9.23
CA LEU A 133 14.22 -9.12 9.78
C LEU A 133 13.84 -7.75 10.28
N PHE A 134 12.61 -7.32 10.00
CA PHE A 134 12.05 -6.11 10.59
C PHE A 134 10.62 -6.33 11.05
N THR A 135 10.25 -5.60 12.08
CA THR A 135 8.89 -5.54 12.59
C THR A 135 8.64 -4.13 13.11
N ASN A 136 7.40 -3.68 13.00
CA ASN A 136 6.94 -2.41 13.55
C ASN A 136 5.56 -2.60 14.19
N MET A 137 4.82 -1.53 14.46
CA MET A 137 3.49 -1.63 15.09
C MET A 137 2.37 -2.09 14.14
N LEU A 138 2.64 -2.25 12.84
CA LEU A 138 1.62 -2.52 11.83
C LEU A 138 1.97 -3.71 10.92
N SER A 139 3.25 -3.98 10.74
CA SER A 139 3.76 -4.94 9.77
C SER A 139 5.08 -5.56 10.22
N ALA A 140 5.34 -6.72 9.64
CA ALA A 140 6.62 -7.40 9.74
C ALA A 140 7.09 -7.79 8.33
N GLY A 141 8.40 -7.94 8.18
CA GLY A 141 8.96 -8.39 6.93
C GLY A 141 10.36 -8.95 7.05
N ILE A 142 10.75 -9.60 5.98
CA ILE A 142 11.99 -10.35 5.86
C ILE A 142 12.62 -9.97 4.53
N THR A 143 13.92 -9.71 4.53
CA THR A 143 14.71 -9.53 3.32
C THR A 143 15.88 -10.50 3.36
N TYR A 144 16.07 -11.22 2.25
CA TYR A 144 17.11 -12.22 2.10
C TYR A 144 17.91 -11.95 0.84
N GLU A 145 19.22 -11.80 0.98
CA GLU A 145 20.16 -11.66 -0.13
C GLU A 145 21.06 -12.90 -0.22
N GLN A 146 21.07 -13.52 -1.40
CA GLN A 146 21.84 -14.72 -1.68
C GLN A 146 22.87 -14.45 -2.80
N PRO A 147 24.18 -14.53 -2.52
CA PRO A 147 25.19 -14.61 -3.56
C PRO A 147 25.12 -16.01 -4.20
N LEU A 148 24.77 -16.07 -5.48
CA LEU A 148 24.73 -17.32 -6.23
C LEU A 148 26.08 -17.62 -6.90
N SER A 149 26.82 -16.57 -7.24
CA SER A 149 28.22 -16.64 -7.68
C SER A 149 28.89 -15.28 -7.46
N LYS A 150 30.18 -15.17 -7.81
CA LYS A 150 30.89 -13.87 -7.81
C LYS A 150 30.24 -12.82 -8.75
N ARG A 151 29.28 -13.22 -9.59
CA ARG A 151 28.65 -12.41 -10.63
C ARG A 151 27.13 -12.58 -10.72
N SER A 152 26.54 -13.36 -9.83
CA SER A 152 25.10 -13.52 -9.73
C SER A 152 24.66 -13.35 -8.29
N SER A 153 23.58 -12.61 -8.13
CA SER A 153 22.97 -12.35 -6.82
C SER A 153 21.46 -12.41 -6.96
N PHE A 154 20.84 -12.82 -5.87
CA PHE A 154 19.40 -12.85 -5.72
C PHE A 154 19.03 -12.10 -4.45
N ILE A 155 17.97 -11.31 -4.52
CA ILE A 155 17.35 -10.67 -3.36
C ILE A 155 15.86 -10.95 -3.39
N LEU A 156 15.32 -11.32 -2.23
CA LEU A 156 13.90 -11.53 -1.99
C LEU A 156 13.50 -10.73 -0.75
N SER A 157 12.42 -9.97 -0.84
CA SER A 157 11.83 -9.26 0.28
C SER A 157 10.34 -9.54 0.33
N VAL A 158 9.86 -9.88 1.52
CA VAL A 158 8.46 -10.11 1.80
C VAL A 158 8.06 -9.25 2.99
N ARG A 159 6.97 -8.52 2.86
CA ARG A 159 6.38 -7.69 3.92
C ARG A 159 4.90 -8.04 4.05
N ARG A 160 4.39 -8.11 5.27
CA ARG A 160 2.96 -8.35 5.55
C ARG A 160 2.52 -7.51 6.74
N SER A 161 1.37 -6.85 6.62
CA SER A 161 0.70 -6.26 7.77
C SER A 161 -0.07 -7.30 8.56
N PHE A 162 -0.07 -7.17 9.88
CA PHE A 162 -0.79 -8.04 10.81
C PHE A 162 -1.99 -7.32 11.44
N THR A 163 -2.42 -6.24 10.80
CA THR A 163 -3.55 -5.37 11.19
C THR A 163 -4.89 -6.11 11.24
N ASP A 164 -4.99 -7.29 10.61
CA ASP A 164 -6.14 -8.17 10.68
C ASP A 164 -6.16 -9.06 11.93
N GLN A 165 -5.01 -9.41 12.52
CA GLN A 165 -4.92 -10.18 13.77
C GLN A 165 -4.73 -9.29 15.01
N TYR A 166 -3.92 -8.25 14.89
CA TYR A 166 -3.53 -7.36 15.98
C TYR A 166 -3.72 -5.91 15.58
N GLN A 167 -4.76 -5.28 16.11
CA GLN A 167 -4.99 -3.85 16.01
C GLN A 167 -4.18 -3.17 17.11
N THR A 168 -3.12 -2.48 16.72
CA THR A 168 -2.30 -1.71 17.66
C THR A 168 -2.89 -0.33 17.86
N LYS A 169 -2.53 0.36 18.96
CA LYS A 169 -2.95 1.76 19.18
C LYS A 169 -2.61 2.68 18.00
N LEU A 170 -1.52 2.37 17.28
CA LEU A 170 -1.17 3.10 16.07
C LEU A 170 -2.16 2.85 14.93
N TYR A 171 -2.61 1.61 14.75
CA TYR A 171 -3.68 1.29 13.80
C TYR A 171 -4.96 2.08 14.14
N ASP A 172 -5.39 2.08 15.40
CA ASP A 172 -6.62 2.77 15.83
C ASP A 172 -6.52 4.28 15.56
N ASN A 173 -5.42 4.91 15.97
CA ASN A 173 -5.20 6.34 15.72
C ASN A 173 -5.19 6.70 14.23
N ILE A 174 -4.61 5.86 13.37
CA ILE A 174 -4.62 6.08 11.92
C ILE A 174 -6.02 5.84 11.36
N HIS A 175 -6.70 4.79 11.83
CA HIS A 175 -8.06 4.46 11.42
C HIS A 175 -9.02 5.62 11.74
N ASP A 176 -9.02 6.10 12.98
CA ASP A 176 -9.84 7.22 13.44
C ASP A 176 -9.53 8.49 12.65
N PHE A 177 -8.24 8.76 12.38
CA PHE A 177 -7.83 9.88 11.54
C PHE A 177 -8.42 9.80 10.12
N LEU A 178 -8.53 8.60 9.53
CA LEU A 178 -9.09 8.41 8.19
C LEU A 178 -10.61 8.42 8.14
N THR A 179 -11.29 7.95 9.20
CA THR A 179 -12.75 7.75 9.24
C THR A 179 -13.50 8.91 9.88
N SER A 180 -12.99 9.50 10.96
CA SER A 180 -13.71 10.48 11.79
C SER A 180 -13.01 11.85 11.92
N GLY A 181 -11.79 12.00 11.39
CA GLY A 181 -11.00 13.24 11.45
C GLY A 181 -11.02 14.12 10.18
N SER A 182 -10.13 15.13 10.13
CA SER A 182 -9.89 16.04 8.98
C SER A 182 -9.27 15.37 7.72
N GLY A 183 -9.37 14.04 7.62
CA GLY A 183 -8.84 13.20 6.54
C GLY A 183 -9.78 13.08 5.34
N LEU A 184 -9.97 11.86 4.82
CA LEU A 184 -10.82 11.60 3.64
C LEU A 184 -12.32 11.52 3.96
N ASN A 185 -12.72 11.47 5.24
CA ASN A 185 -14.10 11.18 5.67
C ASN A 185 -14.66 9.86 5.07
N ILE A 186 -13.82 8.81 5.01
CA ILE A 186 -14.24 7.52 4.45
C ILE A 186 -15.23 6.88 5.44
N GLY A 187 -16.52 6.98 5.15
CA GLY A 187 -17.60 6.48 6.01
C GLY A 187 -18.38 7.54 6.78
N ALA A 188 -18.10 8.83 6.59
CA ALA A 188 -18.95 9.90 7.12
C ALA A 188 -20.24 10.00 6.28
N GLU A 189 -21.33 9.54 6.89
CA GLU A 189 -22.75 9.83 6.63
C GLU A 189 -23.14 10.36 5.23
N LEU A 190 -23.67 9.47 4.39
CA LEU A 190 -24.61 9.87 3.34
C LEU A 190 -25.88 10.42 4.01
N PRO A 191 -26.55 11.45 3.44
CA PRO A 191 -27.73 12.06 4.04
C PRO A 191 -28.81 11.01 4.37
N SER A 192 -29.34 11.14 5.57
CA SER A 192 -30.21 10.18 6.24
C SER A 192 -31.65 10.20 5.72
N ASP A 193 -31.93 9.41 4.67
CA ASP A 193 -33.31 9.01 4.35
C ASP A 193 -33.74 7.79 5.21
N THR A 194 -34.24 8.14 6.41
CA THR A 194 -35.31 7.48 7.18
C THR A 194 -35.20 6.00 7.63
N ILE A 195 -34.06 5.31 7.56
CA ILE A 195 -33.86 4.08 8.37
C ILE A 195 -32.47 4.06 8.96
N SER A 196 -32.39 4.21 10.29
CA SER A 196 -31.17 4.12 11.10
C SER A 196 -30.59 2.71 11.07
N TYR A 197 -29.84 2.41 10.01
CA TYR A 197 -28.83 1.36 10.05
C TYR A 197 -27.51 2.01 10.47
N GLU A 198 -27.20 1.96 11.76
CA GLU A 198 -25.86 2.24 12.26
C GLU A 198 -24.93 1.12 11.77
N SER A 199 -24.46 1.24 10.53
CA SER A 199 -23.47 0.31 9.98
C SER A 199 -22.10 0.83 10.35
N GLU A 200 -21.59 0.36 11.48
CA GLU A 200 -20.19 0.56 11.88
C GLU A 200 -19.30 -0.24 10.90
N TYR A 201 -18.97 0.38 9.76
CA TYR A 201 -18.04 -0.17 8.79
C TYR A 201 -16.63 0.07 9.32
N LEU A 202 -16.09 -0.91 10.05
CA LEU A 202 -14.67 -1.00 10.36
C LEU A 202 -13.99 -1.93 9.34
N PRO A 203 -13.57 -1.43 8.16
CA PRO A 203 -12.83 -2.25 7.21
C PRO A 203 -11.51 -2.67 7.85
N ASN A 204 -11.40 -3.93 8.26
CA ASN A 204 -10.11 -4.54 8.57
C ASN A 204 -9.37 -4.71 7.25
N PHE A 205 -8.35 -3.89 7.01
CA PHE A 205 -7.45 -4.08 5.88
C PHE A 205 -6.17 -4.76 6.36
N TYR A 206 -5.62 -5.61 5.51
CA TYR A 206 -4.23 -6.03 5.61
C TYR A 206 -3.61 -6.05 4.22
N PHE A 207 -2.29 -5.90 4.16
CA PHE A 207 -1.56 -5.93 2.92
C PHE A 207 -0.39 -6.91 2.99
N TYR A 208 0.06 -7.34 1.81
CA TYR A 208 1.35 -8.00 1.69
C TYR A 208 2.03 -7.62 0.38
N ASP A 209 3.35 -7.56 0.45
CA ASP A 209 4.25 -7.21 -0.63
C ASP A 209 5.32 -8.26 -0.77
N ILE A 210 5.57 -8.67 -2.01
CA ILE A 210 6.63 -9.59 -2.38
C ILE A 210 7.44 -8.94 -3.47
N ASN A 211 8.74 -8.84 -3.28
CA ASN A 211 9.68 -8.28 -4.23
C ASN A 211 10.86 -9.24 -4.41
N GLY A 212 11.12 -9.65 -5.63
CA GLY A 212 12.26 -10.49 -6.00
C GLY A 212 13.04 -9.86 -7.12
N LYS A 213 14.37 -9.86 -7.01
CA LYS A 213 15.26 -9.44 -8.09
C LYS A 213 16.43 -10.42 -8.22
N PHE A 214 16.58 -10.97 -9.42
CA PHE A 214 17.72 -11.77 -9.81
C PHE A 214 18.63 -10.92 -10.70
N THR A 215 19.91 -10.84 -10.36
CA THR A 215 20.92 -10.09 -11.13
C THR A 215 22.01 -11.04 -11.59
N TYR A 216 22.33 -11.02 -12.88
CA TYR A 216 23.44 -11.75 -13.49
C TYR A 216 24.31 -10.83 -14.34
N LEU A 217 25.62 -10.84 -14.06
CA LEU A 217 26.64 -10.02 -14.71
C LEU A 217 27.63 -10.93 -15.48
N PRO A 218 27.35 -11.29 -16.74
CA PRO A 218 28.28 -12.05 -17.57
C PRO A 218 29.65 -11.35 -17.75
N LYS A 219 30.63 -12.05 -18.36
CA LYS A 219 31.95 -11.44 -18.68
C LYS A 219 31.86 -10.31 -19.70
N THR A 220 30.78 -10.26 -20.48
CA THR A 220 30.46 -9.17 -21.39
C THR A 220 29.88 -7.95 -20.64
N LYS A 221 29.88 -6.77 -21.25
CA LYS A 221 29.30 -5.52 -20.67
C LYS A 221 27.77 -5.54 -20.51
N ILE A 222 27.14 -6.70 -20.57
CA ILE A 222 25.67 -6.86 -20.55
C ILE A 222 25.28 -7.30 -19.13
N SER A 223 24.20 -6.74 -18.58
CA SER A 223 23.62 -7.19 -17.32
C SER A 223 22.20 -7.69 -17.54
N PHE A 224 21.89 -8.88 -17.03
CA PHE A 224 20.53 -9.41 -17.02
C PHE A 224 19.93 -9.23 -15.63
N GLN A 225 18.74 -8.64 -15.59
CA GLN A 225 17.99 -8.45 -14.36
C GLN A 225 16.56 -8.93 -14.58
N PHE A 226 16.07 -9.76 -13.68
CA PHE A 226 14.68 -10.20 -13.66
C PHE A 226 14.04 -9.73 -12.37
N HIS A 227 12.88 -9.10 -12.49
CA HIS A 227 12.17 -8.48 -11.39
C HIS A 227 10.76 -9.02 -11.30
N PHE A 228 10.35 -9.32 -10.06
CA PHE A 228 8.99 -9.68 -9.74
C PHE A 228 8.53 -8.84 -8.55
N MET A 229 7.38 -8.20 -8.69
CA MET A 229 6.74 -7.45 -7.61
C MET A 229 5.27 -7.81 -7.56
N LYS A 230 4.75 -8.06 -6.36
CA LYS A 230 3.33 -8.26 -6.10
C LYS A 230 2.95 -7.59 -4.79
N ALA A 231 2.06 -6.61 -4.86
CA ALA A 231 1.49 -5.92 -3.72
C ALA A 231 -0.04 -6.14 -3.74
N ARG A 232 -0.66 -6.43 -2.59
CA ARG A 232 -2.12 -6.63 -2.51
C ARG A 232 -2.67 -6.14 -1.18
N ILE A 233 -3.78 -5.40 -1.24
CA ILE A 233 -4.60 -5.01 -0.09
C ILE A 233 -5.84 -5.90 -0.07
N ILE A 234 -6.25 -6.35 1.12
CA ILE A 234 -7.42 -7.21 1.31
C ILE A 234 -8.36 -6.57 2.33
N TRP A 235 -9.64 -6.50 1.95
CA TRP A 235 -10.71 -5.95 2.77
C TRP A 235 -11.46 -7.09 3.45
N VAL A 236 -11.46 -7.10 4.78
CA VAL A 236 -12.26 -8.04 5.58
C VAL A 236 -13.45 -7.29 6.12
N LYS A 237 -14.65 -7.73 5.75
CA LYS A 237 -15.89 -7.22 6.32
C LYS A 237 -16.10 -7.87 7.68
N LYS A 238 -15.81 -7.13 8.76
CA LYS A 238 -16.14 -7.57 10.12
C LYS A 238 -17.63 -7.30 10.34
N ARG A 239 -18.47 -8.35 10.31
CA ARG A 239 -19.84 -8.24 10.81
C ARG A 239 -19.74 -8.14 12.33
N ILE A 240 -19.92 -6.95 12.88
CA ILE A 240 -20.19 -6.79 14.30
C ILE A 240 -21.62 -7.32 14.50
N LEU A 241 -21.73 -8.56 14.96
CA LEU A 241 -22.95 -9.02 15.62
C LEU A 241 -22.98 -8.28 16.95
N ILE A 242 -23.60 -7.10 16.97
CA ILE A 242 -23.86 -6.38 18.20
C ILE A 242 -24.58 -7.35 19.13
N LEU A 243 -24.06 -7.51 20.35
CA LEU A 243 -24.55 -8.39 21.42
C LEU A 243 -26.03 -8.14 21.83
N ASN A 244 -26.73 -7.25 21.14
CA ASN A 244 -28.16 -7.01 21.29
C ASN A 244 -29.03 -8.17 20.79
N GLN A 245 -28.53 -9.05 19.90
CA GLN A 245 -29.30 -10.23 19.49
C GLN A 245 -29.44 -11.26 20.64
N ILE A 246 -28.40 -11.41 21.47
CA ILE A 246 -28.42 -12.33 22.62
C ILE A 246 -29.23 -11.73 23.77
N LEU A 247 -29.12 -10.43 24.04
CA LEU A 247 -29.96 -9.77 25.05
C LEU A 247 -31.45 -9.75 24.65
N TRP A 248 -31.77 -9.64 23.36
CA TRP A 248 -33.15 -9.71 22.87
C TRP A 248 -33.75 -11.13 22.97
N GLU A 249 -33.00 -12.19 22.65
CA GLU A 249 -33.45 -13.57 22.85
C GLU A 249 -33.49 -13.98 24.35
N LEU A 250 -32.57 -13.46 25.18
CA LEU A 250 -32.62 -13.65 26.64
C LEU A 250 -33.81 -12.89 27.27
N SER A 251 -34.23 -11.75 26.71
CA SER A 251 -35.43 -11.04 27.16
C SER A 251 -36.72 -11.81 26.85
N LYS A 252 -36.75 -12.59 25.76
CA LYS A 252 -37.86 -13.52 25.46
C LYS A 252 -37.88 -14.72 26.41
N LEU A 253 -36.72 -15.21 26.83
CA LEU A 253 -36.60 -16.28 27.85
C LEU A 253 -37.07 -15.82 29.25
N TRP A 254 -36.94 -14.54 29.59
CA TRP A 254 -37.40 -14.02 30.88
C TRP A 254 -38.93 -13.75 30.93
N LEU A 255 -39.55 -13.47 29.78
CA LEU A 255 -41.01 -13.29 29.66
C LEU A 255 -41.80 -14.61 29.56
N MET A 256 -41.15 -15.73 29.25
CA MET A 256 -41.80 -17.05 29.14
C MET A 256 -41.80 -17.89 30.43
N ASN A 257 -41.36 -17.36 31.57
CA ASN A 257 -41.31 -18.11 32.84
C ASN A 257 -42.35 -17.66 33.90
N LYS A 258 -43.49 -17.11 33.48
CA LYS A 258 -44.55 -16.69 34.42
C LYS A 258 -45.96 -17.20 34.13
N GLN A 259 -46.17 -18.03 33.10
CA GLN A 259 -47.48 -18.65 32.86
C GLN A 259 -47.34 -20.10 32.39
N ASN A 260 -47.70 -21.01 33.29
CA ASN A 260 -48.25 -22.34 33.07
C ASN A 260 -47.29 -23.42 32.51
N GLY A 261 -46.95 -24.37 33.40
CA GLY A 261 -46.13 -25.53 33.09
C GLY A 261 -46.84 -26.53 32.17
N VAL A 262 -46.23 -26.78 31.01
CA VAL A 262 -46.09 -28.07 30.32
C VAL A 262 -44.86 -27.91 29.42
N ILE A 263 -43.88 -28.81 29.51
CA ILE A 263 -42.69 -28.82 28.65
C ILE A 263 -43.02 -29.61 27.38
N GLN A 264 -43.07 -28.94 26.23
CA GLN A 264 -43.04 -29.60 24.93
C GLN A 264 -41.89 -28.98 24.11
N VAL A 265 -40.81 -29.76 23.95
CA VAL A 265 -39.67 -29.37 23.10
C VAL A 265 -40.02 -29.79 21.67
N SER A 266 -40.20 -28.82 20.78
CA SER A 266 -40.18 -29.05 19.33
C SER A 266 -39.11 -28.15 18.72
N GLY A 267 -38.12 -28.78 18.08
CA GLY A 267 -37.04 -28.08 17.39
C GLY A 267 -37.39 -27.81 15.93
N GLN A 268 -36.86 -26.72 15.40
CA GLN A 268 -36.71 -26.54 13.97
C GLN A 268 -35.32 -25.93 13.70
N ILE A 269 -34.41 -26.76 13.17
CA ILE A 269 -33.17 -26.28 12.56
C ILE A 269 -33.52 -25.94 11.11
N GLY A 270 -33.76 -24.66 10.84
CA GLY A 270 -33.93 -24.15 9.49
C GLY A 270 -32.57 -23.78 8.89
N TYR A 271 -32.03 -24.64 8.02
CA TYR A 271 -31.05 -24.22 7.03
C TYR A 271 -31.79 -23.44 5.93
N VAL A 272 -31.57 -22.12 5.84
CA VAL A 272 -31.92 -21.37 4.63
C VAL A 272 -30.68 -21.32 3.74
N ALA A 273 -30.62 -22.28 2.82
CA ALA A 273 -29.78 -22.18 1.65
C ALA A 273 -30.52 -21.39 0.57
N GLY A 274 -29.86 -20.35 0.02
CA GLY A 274 -30.08 -19.90 -1.36
C GLY A 274 -29.98 -18.38 -1.58
N PRO A 275 -29.64 -17.90 -2.79
CA PRO A 275 -29.08 -18.60 -3.96
C PRO A 275 -27.66 -18.15 -4.33
N VAL A 276 -26.95 -19.08 -4.97
CA VAL A 276 -25.79 -18.84 -5.84
C VAL A 276 -26.32 -18.50 -7.24
N GLN A 277 -25.73 -17.46 -7.87
CA GLN A 277 -25.69 -17.05 -9.30
C GLN A 277 -25.99 -15.54 -9.42
N GLN A 278 -25.22 -14.69 -10.11
CA GLN A 278 -24.49 -14.82 -11.37
C GLN A 278 -23.27 -13.86 -11.39
N LYS A 279 -22.11 -14.31 -11.89
CA LYS A 279 -21.22 -13.48 -12.73
C LYS A 279 -21.80 -13.50 -14.17
N PRO A 280 -21.36 -12.68 -15.15
CA PRO A 280 -20.41 -11.54 -15.15
C PRO A 280 -21.01 -10.29 -15.84
N ASN A 281 -20.42 -9.10 -15.69
CA ASN A 281 -20.52 -8.07 -16.73
C ASN A 281 -19.15 -7.45 -17.01
N CYS A 282 -18.63 -7.80 -18.18
CA CYS A 282 -17.66 -7.00 -18.91
C CYS A 282 -18.30 -5.67 -19.27
N LEU A 283 -17.66 -4.55 -18.92
CA LEU A 283 -17.91 -3.27 -19.58
C LEU A 283 -16.78 -3.04 -20.58
N TRP A 284 -17.06 -3.42 -21.82
CA TRP A 284 -16.46 -2.78 -22.98
C TRP A 284 -17.12 -1.39 -23.12
N GLN A 285 -16.35 -0.32 -22.95
CA GLN A 285 -16.75 1.02 -23.38
C GLN A 285 -16.80 1.03 -24.92
N ARG A 286 -18.00 1.17 -25.48
CA ARG A 286 -18.21 1.55 -26.88
C ARG A 286 -18.39 3.07 -26.91
N GLN A 287 -17.55 3.74 -27.70
CA GLN A 287 -17.75 5.12 -28.11
C GLN A 287 -18.93 5.16 -29.08
N ASP A 288 -19.99 5.89 -28.75
CA ASP A 288 -20.98 6.34 -29.72
C ASP A 288 -20.83 7.85 -29.90
N THR A 289 -20.16 8.22 -30.98
CA THR A 289 -20.21 9.54 -31.60
C THR A 289 -21.61 9.77 -32.16
N SER A 290 -22.32 10.77 -31.65
CA SER A 290 -23.44 11.40 -32.37
C SER A 290 -23.01 12.80 -32.79
N ALA A 291 -22.71 12.92 -34.08
CA ALA A 291 -22.62 14.19 -34.78
C ALA A 291 -24.04 14.68 -35.09
N THR A 292 -24.36 15.90 -34.70
CA THR A 292 -25.45 16.68 -35.30
C THR A 292 -24.83 17.88 -35.98
N MET A 293 -24.97 17.88 -37.31
CA MET A 293 -24.68 19.00 -38.19
C MET A 293 -25.73 20.11 -37.98
N THR A 294 -25.25 21.32 -37.74
CA THR A 294 -25.70 22.59 -38.33
C THR A 294 -24.57 23.59 -38.20
#